data_AF-A0A7K2YAX5-F1
#
_entry.id   AF-A0A7K2YAX5-F1
#
_cell.length_a   1.000
_cell.length_b   1.000
_cell.length_c   1.000
_cell.angle_alpha   90.00
_cell.angle_beta   90.00
_cell.angle_gamma   90.00
#
_symmetry.space_group_name_H-M   'P 1'
#
loop_
_entity.id
_entity.type
_entity.pdbx_description
1 polymer ?
#
loop_
_entity_poly.entity_id
_entity_poly.type
_entity_poly.pdbx_seq_one_letter_code
_entity_poly.pdbx_strand_id
1 'polypeptide(L)'
;MGGLVGQSRGKAGLRAWGCAMAGLFLVAGCADDGTPKGAASSGPPGTSATPSGTPPSAGGSGTGGTGASTPTARPGAATAIPMPPLDESKQPRTAAEARDLLGRVIIAEQDLGPQVVRSTPFESDPGRWPVLDEACVWQTEGLPDDVLATSTRHFHIPAKDGRGRVRISATVTIHHNREESGWETARAMEEVLRCPDQKLREGEELKSLWGGALYLGEQLNAWTEDAFSESGDYVNAQDGGPYPYTWSQAQFGPVTMAISAKAGQGVTNEDLTVFVAQGTSVMMIQAKQQLGKAAG
;
A
#
# COMPACT_ATOMS: atom_id res chain seq x y z
N MET A 1 61.43 19.34 4.46
CA MET A 1 62.63 18.62 3.98
C MET A 1 62.93 17.52 4.99
N GLY A 2 62.96 16.27 4.55
CA GLY A 2 63.32 15.11 5.37
C GLY A 2 62.23 14.04 5.40
N GLY A 3 62.56 12.83 4.93
CA GLY A 3 61.72 11.64 5.08
C GLY A 3 61.83 10.64 3.92
N LEU A 4 63.00 10.04 3.73
CA LEU A 4 63.22 8.87 2.87
C LEU A 4 63.05 7.61 3.73
N VAL A 5 62.06 6.78 3.39
CA VAL A 5 61.94 5.35 3.76
C VAL A 5 61.32 4.71 2.51
N GLY A 6 61.87 3.73 1.83
CA GLY A 6 62.54 2.52 2.32
C GLY A 6 61.67 1.34 1.91
N GLN A 7 62.09 0.65 0.86
CA GLN A 7 61.40 -0.40 0.11
C GLN A 7 61.54 -1.79 0.78
N SER A 8 60.46 -2.59 0.84
CA SER A 8 60.52 -4.07 0.79
C SER A 8 59.16 -4.62 0.33
N ARG A 9 59.04 -5.27 -0.86
CA ARG A 9 59.11 -6.75 -1.05
C ARG A 9 58.39 -7.50 0.08
N GLY A 10 57.39 -8.36 -0.13
CA GLY A 10 56.81 -8.99 -1.30
C GLY A 10 56.13 -10.31 -0.87
N LYS A 11 55.34 -10.87 -1.79
CA LYS A 11 54.80 -12.24 -1.87
C LYS A 11 53.45 -12.56 -1.19
N ALA A 12 52.46 -12.60 -2.09
CA ALA A 12 51.40 -13.59 -2.23
C ALA A 12 51.59 -14.94 -1.52
N GLY A 13 50.50 -15.43 -0.95
CA GLY A 13 50.29 -16.82 -0.58
C GLY A 13 48.86 -17.25 -0.91
N LEU A 14 48.70 -17.99 -2.01
CA LEU A 14 47.58 -18.91 -2.23
C LEU A 14 47.67 -20.05 -1.21
N ARG A 15 46.53 -20.51 -0.68
CA ARG A 15 46.32 -21.91 -0.32
C ARG A 15 44.87 -22.32 -0.57
N ALA A 16 44.73 -23.36 -1.38
CA ALA A 16 43.51 -24.12 -1.66
C ALA A 16 43.57 -25.47 -0.95
N TRP A 17 42.39 -26.01 -0.61
CA TRP A 17 41.95 -27.41 -0.40
C TRP A 17 40.73 -27.34 0.54
N GLY A 18 39.53 -27.87 0.27
CA GLY A 18 39.09 -28.94 -0.63
C GLY A 18 38.51 -30.08 0.20
N CYS A 19 37.21 -30.39 0.07
CA CYS A 19 36.61 -31.74 0.15
C CYS A 19 35.09 -31.70 -0.10
N ALA A 20 34.63 -32.61 -0.95
CA ALA A 20 33.26 -32.84 -1.36
C ALA A 20 32.51 -33.77 -0.39
N MET A 21 31.17 -33.67 -0.35
CA MET A 21 30.30 -34.83 -0.13
C MET A 21 28.99 -34.64 -0.91
N ALA A 22 28.69 -35.65 -1.72
CA ALA A 22 27.42 -35.86 -2.39
C ALA A 22 26.43 -36.56 -1.46
N GLY A 23 25.13 -36.34 -1.65
CA GLY A 23 24.06 -37.03 -0.95
C GLY A 23 22.72 -36.86 -1.67
N LEU A 24 22.45 -37.75 -2.62
CA LEU A 24 21.20 -37.91 -3.34
C LEU A 24 20.36 -38.99 -2.62
N PHE A 25 19.14 -38.67 -2.19
CA PHE A 25 18.11 -39.67 -1.89
C PHE A 25 16.85 -39.34 -2.70
N LEU A 26 16.33 -40.37 -3.37
CA LEU A 26 15.10 -40.36 -4.16
C LEU A 26 14.08 -41.35 -3.54
N VAL A 27 12.80 -41.08 -3.83
CA VAL A 27 11.66 -42.00 -4.10
C VAL A 27 10.49 -42.04 -3.09
N ALA A 28 9.29 -41.87 -3.69
CA ALA A 28 7.89 -42.22 -3.32
C ALA A 28 7.19 -41.35 -2.24
N GLY A 29 5.96 -40.84 -2.40
CA GLY A 29 4.86 -41.10 -3.34
C GLY A 29 3.82 -42.06 -2.76
N CYS A 30 2.67 -41.54 -2.29
CA CYS A 30 1.31 -42.13 -2.41
C CYS A 30 0.26 -41.26 -1.69
N ALA A 31 -0.97 -41.37 -2.18
CA ALA A 31 -2.12 -40.50 -1.97
C ALA A 31 -3.10 -40.99 -0.88
N ASP A 32 -4.06 -40.12 -0.59
CA ASP A 32 -5.42 -40.32 -0.03
C ASP A 32 -5.63 -41.19 1.23
N ASP A 33 -6.30 -40.60 2.22
CA ASP A 33 -7.61 -41.11 2.68
C ASP A 33 -8.27 -40.10 3.63
N GLY A 34 -9.35 -39.48 3.17
CA GLY A 34 -10.30 -38.78 4.02
C GLY A 34 -11.28 -39.77 4.64
N THR A 35 -11.60 -39.62 5.93
CA THR A 35 -12.95 -39.86 6.50
C THR A 35 -13.01 -39.28 7.93
N PRO A 36 -13.94 -38.36 8.24
CA PRO A 36 -14.28 -38.00 9.61
C PRO A 36 -15.28 -39.00 10.21
N LYS A 37 -15.02 -39.46 11.43
CA LYS A 37 -15.92 -40.32 12.21
C LYS A 37 -16.62 -39.50 13.29
N GLY A 38 -17.84 -39.03 13.00
CA GLY A 38 -18.76 -38.47 13.98
C GLY A 38 -20.09 -39.22 13.90
N ALA A 39 -20.41 -40.02 14.93
CA ALA A 39 -21.70 -40.65 15.09
C ALA A 39 -22.41 -40.06 16.31
N ALA A 40 -23.69 -39.79 16.10
CA ALA A 40 -24.71 -39.25 17.00
C ALA A 40 -24.83 -40.05 18.30
N SER A 41 -25.45 -39.53 19.36
CA SER A 41 -26.92 -39.48 19.60
C SER A 41 -27.08 -38.95 21.06
N SER A 42 -28.17 -38.38 21.59
CA SER A 42 -29.60 -38.56 21.35
C SER A 42 -30.38 -37.67 22.35
N GLY A 43 -31.37 -36.92 21.85
CA GLY A 43 -32.77 -37.02 22.31
C GLY A 43 -33.28 -36.24 23.54
N PRO A 44 -34.61 -35.98 23.61
CA PRO A 44 -35.25 -34.75 24.11
C PRO A 44 -36.34 -35.08 25.18
N PRO A 45 -37.54 -34.45 25.30
CA PRO A 45 -38.04 -33.07 25.07
C PRO A 45 -38.79 -32.49 26.32
N GLY A 46 -39.24 -31.22 26.26
CA GLY A 46 -40.16 -30.62 27.24
C GLY A 46 -41.11 -29.58 26.64
N THR A 47 -42.40 -29.71 26.94
CA THR A 47 -43.58 -29.05 26.36
C THR A 47 -44.24 -28.00 27.29
N SER A 48 -44.82 -26.95 26.66
CA SER A 48 -46.09 -26.24 26.95
C SER A 48 -46.31 -25.36 28.20
N ALA A 49 -46.68 -24.09 27.98
CA ALA A 49 -47.80 -23.38 28.65
C ALA A 49 -48.22 -22.10 27.88
N THR A 50 -49.53 -21.81 27.87
CA THR A 50 -50.31 -20.86 27.03
C THR A 50 -50.86 -19.63 27.83
N PRO A 51 -51.97 -18.91 27.50
CA PRO A 51 -51.99 -17.55 26.88
C PRO A 51 -52.94 -16.52 27.58
N SER A 52 -53.11 -15.29 27.05
CA SER A 52 -54.28 -14.36 27.22
C SER A 52 -54.08 -13.10 26.35
N GLY A 53 -55.01 -12.48 25.59
CA GLY A 53 -56.42 -12.71 25.26
C GLY A 53 -56.90 -11.75 24.13
N THR A 54 -57.67 -12.30 23.17
CA THR A 54 -58.90 -11.89 22.42
C THR A 54 -59.21 -10.42 21.92
N PRO A 55 -60.12 -10.21 20.92
CA PRO A 55 -59.94 -9.35 19.71
C PRO A 55 -61.14 -8.33 19.53
N PRO A 56 -61.61 -7.78 18.35
CA PRO A 56 -61.96 -8.46 17.07
C PRO A 56 -61.85 -7.70 15.70
N SER A 57 -61.86 -8.51 14.64
CA SER A 57 -62.61 -8.43 13.35
C SER A 57 -62.24 -7.57 12.12
N ALA A 58 -62.40 -8.28 10.98
CA ALA A 58 -62.60 -7.91 9.56
C ALA A 58 -61.31 -7.65 8.76
N GLY A 59 -60.94 -8.38 7.71
CA GLY A 59 -61.66 -9.24 6.76
C GLY A 59 -61.18 -8.85 5.35
N GLY A 60 -60.58 -9.77 4.58
CA GLY A 60 -60.17 -9.48 3.20
C GLY A 60 -59.03 -10.34 2.67
N SER A 61 -59.38 -11.33 1.87
CA SER A 61 -58.53 -12.26 1.14
C SER A 61 -57.58 -11.58 0.14
N GLY A 62 -56.35 -12.09 -0.02
CA GLY A 62 -55.44 -11.66 -1.08
C GLY A 62 -54.13 -12.44 -1.10
N THR A 63 -54.08 -13.45 -1.97
CA THR A 63 -52.94 -14.20 -2.53
C THR A 63 -51.54 -13.60 -2.41
N GLY A 64 -50.58 -14.45 -2.02
CA GLY A 64 -49.15 -14.14 -1.98
C GLY A 64 -48.47 -14.04 -3.35
N GLY A 65 -47.23 -13.53 -3.33
CA GLY A 65 -46.32 -13.56 -4.48
C GLY A 65 -45.26 -12.46 -4.47
N THR A 66 -44.11 -12.77 -3.86
CA THR A 66 -42.76 -12.30 -4.24
C THR A 66 -42.53 -10.79 -4.48
N GLY A 67 -42.10 -10.10 -3.42
CA GLY A 67 -41.33 -8.86 -3.56
C GLY A 67 -39.98 -9.03 -2.85
N ALA A 68 -38.94 -9.40 -3.58
CA ALA A 68 -37.58 -9.24 -3.10
C ALA A 68 -37.32 -7.74 -2.99
N SER A 69 -37.36 -7.22 -1.76
CA SER A 69 -37.00 -5.84 -1.48
C SER A 69 -35.51 -5.66 -1.75
N THR A 70 -35.16 -5.08 -2.90
CA THR A 70 -33.85 -4.47 -3.14
C THR A 70 -33.52 -3.57 -1.95
N PRO A 71 -32.34 -3.71 -1.31
CA PRO A 71 -31.93 -2.81 -0.25
C PRO A 71 -31.90 -1.39 -0.81
N THR A 72 -32.73 -0.51 -0.27
CA THR A 72 -32.70 0.92 -0.59
C THR A 72 -31.34 1.46 -0.19
N ALA A 73 -30.58 1.95 -1.17
CA ALA A 73 -29.30 2.59 -0.95
C ALA A 73 -29.46 3.74 0.06
N ARG A 74 -28.64 3.70 1.11
CA ARG A 74 -28.60 4.76 2.13
C ARG A 74 -28.15 6.08 1.47
N PRO A 75 -28.86 7.20 1.69
CA PRO A 75 -28.36 8.51 1.28
C PRO A 75 -27.01 8.76 1.97
N GLY A 76 -25.94 8.89 1.19
CA GLY A 76 -24.56 9.04 1.69
C GLY A 76 -23.59 7.92 1.32
N ALA A 77 -24.03 6.87 0.61
CA ALA A 77 -23.08 5.98 -0.07
C ALA A 77 -22.35 6.79 -1.15
N ALA A 78 -21.05 7.05 -0.95
CA ALA A 78 -20.21 7.63 -1.98
C ALA A 78 -20.39 6.78 -3.25
N THR A 79 -20.87 7.41 -4.32
CA THR A 79 -21.02 6.74 -5.61
C THR A 79 -19.61 6.36 -6.04
N ALA A 80 -19.26 5.07 -5.95
CA ALA A 80 -17.97 4.59 -6.44
C ALA A 80 -17.89 4.99 -7.91
N ILE A 81 -16.92 5.84 -8.26
CA ILE A 81 -16.65 6.15 -9.66
C ILE A 81 -16.20 4.83 -10.27
N PRO A 82 -16.99 4.22 -11.19
CA PRO A 82 -16.63 2.95 -11.78
C PRO A 82 -15.25 3.08 -12.41
N MET A 83 -14.41 2.07 -12.20
CA MET A 83 -13.07 2.08 -12.76
C MET A 83 -13.15 2.08 -14.28
N PRO A 84 -12.72 3.16 -14.95
CA PRO A 84 -12.80 3.20 -16.40
C PRO A 84 -11.80 2.19 -16.98
N PRO A 85 -12.12 1.55 -18.11
CA PRO A 85 -11.12 0.78 -18.84
C PRO A 85 -9.94 1.69 -19.21
N LEU A 86 -8.74 1.15 -19.09
CA LEU A 86 -7.52 1.81 -19.54
C LEU A 86 -7.55 2.04 -21.05
N ASP A 87 -7.13 3.22 -21.48
CA ASP A 87 -6.85 3.54 -22.86
C ASP A 87 -5.36 3.32 -23.15
N GLU A 88 -5.04 2.17 -23.76
CA GLU A 88 -3.66 1.78 -24.06
C GLU A 88 -2.94 2.74 -25.02
N SER A 89 -3.69 3.53 -25.80
CA SER A 89 -3.13 4.54 -26.70
C SER A 89 -2.57 5.75 -25.96
N LYS A 90 -3.00 5.97 -24.70
CA LYS A 90 -2.55 7.07 -23.85
C LYS A 90 -1.39 6.71 -22.94
N GLN A 91 -0.95 5.45 -22.94
CA GLN A 91 0.17 5.02 -22.11
C GLN A 91 1.48 5.65 -22.60
N PRO A 92 2.32 6.18 -21.68
CA PRO A 92 3.61 6.74 -22.05
C PRO A 92 4.53 5.63 -22.58
N ARG A 93 5.30 5.96 -23.62
CA ARG A 93 6.27 5.05 -24.25
C ARG A 93 7.70 5.49 -23.99
N THR A 94 7.90 6.74 -23.57
CA THR A 94 9.21 7.32 -23.32
C THR A 94 9.29 7.96 -21.94
N ALA A 95 10.50 8.12 -21.42
CA ALA A 95 10.74 8.82 -20.16
C ALA A 95 10.30 10.30 -20.20
N ALA A 96 10.24 10.92 -21.39
CA ALA A 96 9.76 12.29 -21.54
C ALA A 96 8.23 12.36 -21.36
N GLU A 97 7.49 11.48 -22.03
CA GLU A 97 6.03 11.36 -21.89
C GLU A 97 5.65 10.95 -20.46
N ALA A 98 6.44 10.07 -19.83
CA ALA A 98 6.22 9.66 -18.46
C ALA A 98 6.38 10.81 -17.46
N ARG A 99 7.39 11.68 -17.62
CA ARG A 99 7.55 12.89 -16.78
C ARG A 99 6.40 13.89 -16.96
N ASP A 100 5.93 14.03 -18.19
CA ASP A 100 4.79 14.89 -18.51
C ASP A 100 3.47 14.35 -17.89
N LEU A 101 3.24 13.04 -17.99
CA LEU A 101 2.12 12.38 -17.28
C LEU A 101 2.24 12.52 -15.76
N LEU A 102 3.43 12.28 -15.22
CA LEU A 102 3.72 12.42 -13.78
C LEU A 102 3.31 13.80 -13.28
N GLY A 103 3.69 14.87 -14.00
CA GLY A 103 3.36 16.24 -13.62
C GLY A 103 1.85 16.55 -13.57
N ARG A 104 1.02 15.77 -14.28
CA ARG A 104 -0.45 15.88 -14.26
C ARG A 104 -1.11 15.03 -13.19
N VAL A 105 -0.42 14.00 -12.69
CA VAL A 105 -0.95 13.03 -11.71
C VAL A 105 -0.47 13.32 -10.29
N ILE A 106 0.71 13.90 -10.11
CA ILE A 106 1.23 14.16 -8.78
C ILE A 106 0.59 15.43 -8.18
N ILE A 107 0.08 15.28 -6.96
CA ILE A 107 -0.59 16.35 -6.23
C ILE A 107 0.33 17.52 -5.86
N ALA A 108 -0.28 18.65 -5.55
CA ALA A 108 0.34 19.83 -4.96
C ALA A 108 -0.26 20.12 -3.57
N GLU A 109 0.32 21.07 -2.83
CA GLU A 109 -0.05 21.34 -1.44
C GLU A 109 -1.53 21.69 -1.26
N GLN A 110 -2.13 22.39 -2.23
CA GLN A 110 -3.53 22.79 -2.19
C GLN A 110 -4.50 21.60 -2.23
N ASP A 111 -4.06 20.45 -2.77
CA ASP A 111 -4.89 19.24 -2.88
C ASP A 111 -4.96 18.47 -1.54
N LEU A 112 -3.99 18.71 -0.65
CA LEU A 112 -3.89 18.10 0.67
C LEU A 112 -4.55 18.93 1.78
N GLY A 113 -4.80 20.22 1.52
CA GLY A 113 -5.54 21.11 2.40
C GLY A 113 -4.72 22.30 2.93
N PRO A 114 -5.40 23.29 3.54
CA PRO A 114 -4.82 24.62 3.78
C PRO A 114 -3.71 24.65 4.85
N GLN A 115 -3.61 23.65 5.72
CA GLN A 115 -2.54 23.57 6.72
C GLN A 115 -1.23 22.97 6.18
N VAL A 116 -1.26 22.41 4.97
CA VAL A 116 -0.12 21.70 4.39
C VAL A 116 0.80 22.69 3.71
N VAL A 117 2.09 22.57 4.00
CA VAL A 117 3.14 23.39 3.40
C VAL A 117 4.19 22.50 2.73
N ARG A 118 4.87 23.04 1.73
CA ARG A 118 5.99 22.35 1.07
C ARG A 118 7.14 22.16 2.05
N SER A 119 7.75 20.98 2.02
CA SER A 119 9.02 20.72 2.70
C SER A 119 10.20 21.23 1.87
N THR A 120 11.39 21.25 2.47
CA THR A 120 12.64 21.55 1.78
C THR A 120 13.60 20.37 2.01
N PRO A 121 14.06 19.68 0.95
CA PRO A 121 13.67 19.86 -0.46
C PRO A 121 12.18 19.53 -0.71
N PHE A 122 11.59 20.18 -1.72
CA PHE A 122 10.19 19.96 -2.08
C PHE A 122 9.99 18.69 -2.89
N GLU A 123 10.89 18.41 -3.83
CA GLU A 123 10.79 17.27 -4.74
C GLU A 123 12.10 16.48 -4.69
N SER A 124 11.99 15.16 -4.76
CA SER A 124 13.12 14.25 -4.90
C SER A 124 13.73 14.32 -6.30
N ASP A 125 14.95 13.82 -6.44
CA ASP A 125 15.58 13.68 -7.76
C ASP A 125 14.80 12.66 -8.61
N PRO A 126 14.24 13.04 -9.77
CA PRO A 126 13.42 12.14 -10.59
C PRO A 126 14.20 11.00 -11.25
N GLY A 127 15.53 11.02 -11.17
CA GLY A 127 16.40 9.92 -11.62
C GLY A 127 16.77 8.92 -10.52
N ARG A 128 16.19 9.06 -9.32
CA ARG A 128 16.56 8.29 -8.15
C ARG A 128 15.38 7.52 -7.57
N TRP A 129 15.65 6.28 -7.17
CA TRP A 129 14.64 5.33 -6.69
C TRP A 129 14.94 4.89 -5.25
N PRO A 130 13.94 4.84 -4.34
CA PRO A 130 14.14 4.28 -3.01
C PRO A 130 14.21 2.75 -3.07
N VAL A 131 15.25 2.17 -2.49
CA VAL A 131 15.44 0.70 -2.42
C VAL A 131 15.64 0.28 -0.98
N LEU A 132 14.89 -0.71 -0.49
CA LEU A 132 15.10 -1.27 0.83
C LEU A 132 16.10 -2.43 0.76
N ASP A 133 17.31 -2.22 1.29
CA ASP A 133 18.37 -3.23 1.23
C ASP A 133 18.12 -4.43 2.17
N GLU A 134 18.98 -5.44 2.09
CA GLU A 134 18.92 -6.64 2.93
C GLU A 134 19.10 -6.36 4.43
N ALA A 135 19.71 -5.23 4.78
CA ALA A 135 19.86 -4.77 6.17
C ALA A 135 18.65 -3.95 6.65
N CYS A 136 17.56 -3.91 5.86
CA CYS A 136 16.36 -3.13 6.12
C CYS A 136 16.65 -1.62 6.27
N VAL A 137 17.62 -1.12 5.51
CA VAL A 137 17.95 0.30 5.42
C VAL A 137 17.56 0.82 4.05
N TRP A 138 16.83 1.93 4.03
CA TRP A 138 16.48 2.60 2.79
C TRP A 138 17.72 3.25 2.17
N GLN A 139 17.98 2.86 0.94
CA GLN A 139 19.00 3.41 0.07
C GLN A 139 18.35 4.22 -1.05
N THR A 140 19.19 4.91 -1.81
CA THR A 140 18.78 5.60 -3.02
C THR A 140 19.61 5.08 -4.18
N GLU A 141 18.97 4.54 -5.20
CA GLU A 141 19.62 3.99 -6.40
C GLU A 141 19.17 4.73 -7.66
N GLY A 142 19.65 4.30 -8.83
CA GLY A 142 19.10 4.75 -10.12
C GLY A 142 17.72 4.15 -10.39
N LEU A 143 17.03 4.68 -11.40
CA LEU A 143 15.75 4.10 -11.82
C LEU A 143 15.93 2.64 -12.26
N PRO A 144 15.06 1.73 -11.80
CA PRO A 144 14.96 0.38 -12.36
C PRO A 144 14.59 0.39 -13.85
N ASP A 145 14.93 -0.69 -14.57
CA ASP A 145 14.66 -0.82 -16.01
C ASP A 145 13.17 -0.83 -16.35
N ASP A 146 12.29 -1.20 -15.40
CA ASP A 146 10.84 -1.21 -15.52
C ASP A 146 10.17 0.13 -15.14
N VAL A 147 10.96 1.18 -14.89
CA VAL A 147 10.47 2.50 -14.48
C VAL A 147 10.88 3.57 -15.50
N LEU A 148 9.89 4.22 -16.11
CA LEU A 148 10.09 5.34 -17.04
C LEU A 148 10.36 6.66 -16.31
N ALA A 149 9.68 6.89 -15.19
CA ALA A 149 9.85 8.08 -14.35
C ALA A 149 9.27 7.86 -12.95
N THR A 150 9.89 8.48 -11.95
CA THR A 150 9.32 8.62 -10.61
C THR A 150 9.51 10.04 -10.11
N SER A 151 8.71 10.45 -9.13
CA SER A 151 8.91 11.67 -8.37
C SER A 151 8.22 11.55 -7.03
N THR A 152 8.89 12.05 -6.00
CA THR A 152 8.32 12.21 -4.67
C THR A 152 8.31 13.68 -4.29
N ARG A 153 7.13 14.21 -3.97
CA ARG A 153 6.96 15.53 -3.37
C ARG A 153 6.79 15.43 -1.88
N HIS A 154 7.49 16.27 -1.14
CA HIS A 154 7.52 16.31 0.31
C HIS A 154 6.77 17.53 0.83
N PHE A 155 5.88 17.27 1.78
CA PHE A 155 5.08 18.26 2.47
C PHE A 155 5.18 18.05 3.97
N HIS A 156 4.70 19.03 4.73
CA HIS A 156 4.47 18.85 6.15
C HIS A 156 3.33 19.72 6.65
N ILE A 157 2.73 19.30 7.76
CA ILE A 157 1.89 20.17 8.59
C ILE A 157 2.78 20.66 9.73
N PRO A 158 2.96 21.98 9.92
CA PRO A 158 3.78 22.52 11.00
C PRO A 158 3.24 22.11 12.38
N ALA A 159 4.13 21.98 13.35
CA ALA A 159 3.72 21.76 14.75
C ALA A 159 2.94 22.99 15.25
N LYS A 160 1.75 22.76 15.81
CA LYS A 160 0.86 23.82 16.28
C LYS A 160 -0.07 23.28 17.36
N ASP A 161 -0.46 24.13 18.31
CA ASP A 161 -1.50 23.85 19.30
C ASP A 161 -1.22 22.55 20.10
N GLY A 162 0.06 22.31 20.44
CA GLY A 162 0.51 21.11 21.18
C GLY A 162 0.62 19.84 20.34
N ARG A 163 0.29 19.90 19.04
CA ARG A 163 0.47 18.81 18.08
C ARG A 163 1.82 18.94 17.38
N GLY A 164 2.53 17.83 17.28
CA GLY A 164 3.80 17.72 16.58
C GLY A 164 3.65 17.81 15.06
N ARG A 165 4.78 17.95 14.37
CA ARG A 165 4.84 18.04 12.91
C ARG A 165 4.38 16.73 12.27
N VAL A 166 3.51 16.81 11.26
CA VAL A 166 3.21 15.68 10.36
C VAL A 166 4.07 15.82 9.11
N ARG A 167 4.82 14.78 8.74
CA ARG A 167 5.61 14.74 7.50
C ARG A 167 4.85 13.91 6.48
N ILE A 168 4.69 14.41 5.26
CA ILE A 168 3.92 13.78 4.20
C ILE A 168 4.79 13.64 2.97
N SER A 169 4.76 12.49 2.31
CA SER A 169 5.37 12.31 0.99
C SER A 169 4.34 11.77 0.02
N ALA A 170 4.29 12.38 -1.17
CA ALA A 170 3.47 11.94 -2.28
C ALA A 170 4.37 11.45 -3.40
N THR A 171 4.26 10.18 -3.76
CA THR A 171 5.07 9.54 -4.79
C THR A 171 4.17 9.13 -5.95
N VAL A 172 4.65 9.35 -7.18
CA VAL A 172 4.06 8.78 -8.39
C VAL A 172 5.16 8.10 -9.18
N THR A 173 4.92 6.86 -9.58
CA THR A 173 5.80 6.10 -10.46
C THR A 173 5.08 5.71 -11.73
N ILE A 174 5.77 5.84 -12.85
CA ILE A 174 5.28 5.52 -14.17
C ILE A 174 6.15 4.39 -14.74
N HIS A 175 5.52 3.26 -15.03
CA HIS A 175 6.11 2.06 -15.62
C HIS A 175 5.86 1.99 -17.13
N HIS A 176 6.40 0.99 -17.82
CA HIS A 176 6.10 0.81 -19.24
C HIS A 176 4.71 0.24 -19.47
N ASN A 177 4.16 -0.52 -18.53
CA ASN A 177 2.87 -1.18 -18.66
C ASN A 177 2.21 -1.46 -17.29
N ARG A 178 0.97 -1.97 -17.35
CA ARG A 178 0.18 -2.32 -16.16
C ARG A 178 0.78 -3.45 -15.33
N GLU A 179 1.44 -4.42 -15.95
CA GLU A 179 1.97 -5.57 -15.22
C GLU A 179 3.14 -5.13 -14.32
N GLU A 180 4.05 -4.32 -14.84
CA GLU A 180 5.19 -3.78 -14.11
C GLU A 180 4.77 -2.90 -12.92
N SER A 181 3.74 -2.07 -13.07
CA SER A 181 3.21 -1.29 -11.95
C SER A 181 2.55 -2.17 -10.88
N GLY A 182 1.99 -3.32 -11.26
CA GLY A 182 1.46 -4.31 -10.31
C GLY A 182 2.57 -5.01 -9.53
N TRP A 183 3.70 -5.29 -10.20
CA TRP A 183 4.88 -5.86 -9.53
C TRP A 183 5.47 -4.93 -8.47
N GLU A 184 5.36 -3.61 -8.61
CA GLU A 184 5.73 -2.67 -7.53
C GLU A 184 4.92 -2.90 -6.25
N THR A 185 3.59 -3.09 -6.36
CA THR A 185 2.74 -3.40 -5.19
C THR A 185 3.12 -4.74 -4.55
N ALA A 186 3.43 -5.76 -5.35
CA ALA A 186 3.90 -7.04 -4.83
C ALA A 186 5.23 -6.89 -4.07
N ARG A 187 6.19 -6.12 -4.63
CA ARG A 187 7.47 -5.83 -3.97
C ARG A 187 7.29 -5.10 -2.64
N ALA A 188 6.38 -4.12 -2.58
CA ALA A 188 6.06 -3.42 -1.33
C ALA A 188 5.54 -4.38 -0.24
N MET A 189 4.70 -5.35 -0.60
CA MET A 189 4.22 -6.38 0.34
C MET A 189 5.37 -7.28 0.82
N GLU A 190 6.27 -7.68 -0.08
CA GLU A 190 7.46 -8.47 0.27
C GLU A 190 8.40 -7.70 1.21
N GLU A 191 8.60 -6.41 0.97
CA GLU A 191 9.43 -5.53 1.79
C GLU A 191 8.94 -5.45 3.24
N VAL A 192 7.64 -5.28 3.46
CA VAL A 192 7.06 -5.26 4.83
C VAL A 192 7.21 -6.60 5.53
N LEU A 193 6.97 -7.70 4.83
CA LEU A 193 7.09 -9.05 5.41
C LEU A 193 8.54 -9.39 5.77
N ARG A 194 9.50 -8.93 4.95
CA ARG A 194 10.93 -9.14 5.18
C ARG A 194 11.49 -8.21 6.26
N CYS A 195 11.04 -6.96 6.27
CA CYS A 195 11.57 -5.88 7.11
C CYS A 195 10.43 -5.14 7.82
N PRO A 196 9.86 -5.71 8.89
CA PRO A 196 8.84 -5.03 9.70
C PRO A 196 9.41 -3.84 10.51
N ASP A 197 10.73 -3.80 10.69
CA ASP A 197 11.46 -2.64 11.19
C ASP A 197 12.40 -2.14 10.09
N GLN A 198 12.35 -0.85 9.78
CA GLN A 198 13.09 -0.25 8.67
C GLN A 198 13.79 1.04 9.09
N LYS A 199 15.03 1.23 8.66
CA LYS A 199 15.76 2.48 8.87
C LYS A 199 15.62 3.38 7.66
N LEU A 200 14.95 4.51 7.81
CA LEU A 200 14.75 5.47 6.72
C LEU A 200 16.04 6.26 6.43
N ARG A 201 16.73 6.65 7.51
CA ARG A 201 17.99 7.41 7.51
C ARG A 201 18.54 7.46 8.93
N GLU A 202 19.68 8.13 9.12
CA GLU A 202 20.19 8.37 10.46
C GLU A 202 19.16 9.11 11.34
N GLY A 203 18.78 8.48 12.46
CA GLY A 203 17.82 9.03 13.42
C GLY A 203 16.34 8.94 13.01
N GLU A 204 15.99 8.25 11.91
CA GLU A 204 14.59 7.98 11.54
C GLU A 204 14.37 6.49 11.24
N GLU A 205 13.40 5.92 11.94
CA GLU A 205 13.04 4.49 11.87
C GLU A 205 11.52 4.33 11.74
N LEU A 206 11.11 3.31 10.99
CA LEU A 206 9.78 2.73 11.04
C LEU A 206 9.86 1.41 11.80
N LYS A 207 8.86 1.12 12.63
CA LYS A 207 8.80 -0.08 13.46
C LYS A 207 7.42 -0.70 13.42
N SER A 208 7.38 -1.99 13.76
CA SER A 208 6.11 -2.72 13.89
C SER A 208 5.25 -2.63 12.63
N LEU A 209 5.88 -2.57 11.45
CA LEU A 209 5.17 -2.41 10.19
C LEU A 209 4.33 -3.65 9.91
N TRP A 210 3.11 -3.39 9.49
CA TRP A 210 2.22 -4.39 8.95
C TRP A 210 1.51 -3.79 7.75
N GLY A 211 1.25 -4.62 6.75
CA GLY A 211 0.65 -4.18 5.51
C GLY A 211 -0.27 -5.24 4.93
N GLY A 212 -1.02 -4.81 3.92
CA GLY A 212 -1.92 -5.66 3.17
C GLY A 212 -2.15 -5.10 1.79
N ALA A 213 -2.29 -6.01 0.82
CA ALA A 213 -2.69 -5.71 -0.54
C ALA A 213 -4.12 -6.21 -0.81
N LEU A 214 -4.86 -5.50 -1.65
CA LEU A 214 -6.21 -5.86 -2.07
C LEU A 214 -6.36 -5.59 -3.57
N TYR A 215 -6.55 -6.65 -4.34
CA TYR A 215 -6.82 -6.53 -5.77
C TYR A 215 -8.24 -5.98 -6.01
N LEU A 216 -8.49 -5.43 -7.21
CA LEU A 216 -9.82 -4.97 -7.60
C LEU A 216 -10.88 -6.06 -7.40
N GLY A 217 -11.93 -5.72 -6.65
CA GLY A 217 -13.05 -6.61 -6.32
C GLY A 217 -12.88 -7.35 -4.99
N GLU A 218 -11.68 -7.38 -4.42
CA GLU A 218 -11.42 -8.00 -3.12
C GLU A 218 -11.77 -7.04 -1.98
N GLN A 219 -12.40 -7.55 -0.91
CA GLN A 219 -12.76 -6.79 0.29
C GLN A 219 -13.35 -5.39 0.02
N LEU A 220 -14.19 -5.28 -1.03
CA LEU A 220 -14.81 -4.02 -1.47
C LEU A 220 -13.85 -2.98 -2.06
N ASN A 221 -12.60 -3.34 -2.41
CA ASN A 221 -11.76 -2.50 -3.26
C ASN A 221 -12.45 -2.34 -4.62
N ALA A 222 -13.01 -1.16 -4.87
CA ALA A 222 -13.62 -0.78 -6.13
C ALA A 222 -12.97 0.47 -6.75
N TRP A 223 -11.87 0.95 -6.16
CA TRP A 223 -11.34 2.29 -6.44
C TRP A 223 -9.98 2.26 -7.15
N THR A 224 -9.22 1.17 -7.05
CA THR A 224 -7.91 0.98 -7.69
C THR A 224 -7.70 -0.46 -8.17
N GLU A 225 -6.88 -0.66 -9.20
CA GLU A 225 -6.60 -1.98 -9.78
C GLU A 225 -5.92 -2.89 -8.76
N ASP A 226 -4.98 -2.33 -8.01
CA ASP A 226 -4.29 -2.96 -6.90
C ASP A 226 -4.03 -1.91 -5.81
N ALA A 227 -4.44 -2.23 -4.59
CA ALA A 227 -4.32 -1.35 -3.43
C ALA A 227 -3.29 -1.94 -2.48
N PHE A 228 -2.39 -1.11 -1.96
CA PHE A 228 -1.55 -1.48 -0.83
C PHE A 228 -1.72 -0.46 0.29
N SER A 229 -1.70 -0.97 1.52
CA SER A 229 -1.68 -0.13 2.72
C SER A 229 -0.74 -0.72 3.74
N GLU A 230 -0.01 0.16 4.41
CA GLU A 230 0.94 -0.17 5.47
C GLU A 230 0.72 0.79 6.64
N SER A 231 0.91 0.29 7.85
CA SER A 231 0.87 1.08 9.07
C SER A 231 1.87 0.58 10.09
N GLY A 232 2.28 1.46 10.99
CA GLY A 232 3.18 1.10 12.08
C GLY A 232 3.59 2.32 12.89
N ASP A 233 4.78 2.26 13.46
CA ASP A 233 5.33 3.28 14.34
C ASP A 233 6.49 4.01 13.67
N TYR A 234 6.48 5.34 13.76
CA TYR A 234 7.57 6.21 13.37
C TYR A 234 8.34 6.70 14.60
N VAL A 235 9.65 6.53 14.58
CA VAL A 235 10.57 7.01 15.60
C VAL A 235 11.54 8.00 14.97
N ASN A 236 11.68 9.16 15.61
CA ASN A 236 12.58 10.22 15.18
C ASN A 236 13.46 10.66 16.35
N ALA A 237 14.77 10.77 16.13
CA ALA A 237 15.71 11.13 17.19
C ALA A 237 15.53 12.57 17.70
N GLN A 238 15.01 13.48 16.87
CA GLN A 238 14.81 14.89 17.21
C GLN A 238 13.46 15.15 17.90
N ASP A 239 12.39 14.53 17.41
CA ASP A 239 11.01 14.75 17.85
C ASP A 239 10.50 13.66 18.81
N GLY A 240 11.22 12.54 18.95
CA GLY A 240 10.83 11.39 19.75
C GLY A 240 9.95 10.39 19.01
N GLY A 241 9.11 9.68 19.76
CA GLY A 241 8.25 8.60 19.27
C GLY A 241 8.15 7.47 20.30
N PRO A 242 7.45 6.37 19.97
CA PRO A 242 6.81 6.08 18.69
C PRO A 242 5.55 6.93 18.44
N TYR A 243 5.37 7.36 17.19
CA TYR A 243 4.15 8.03 16.70
C TYR A 243 3.58 7.28 15.49
N PRO A 244 2.28 7.42 15.17
CA PRO A 244 1.70 6.71 14.03
C PRO A 244 2.41 6.96 12.69
N TYR A 245 2.50 5.92 11.89
CA TYR A 245 2.86 5.95 10.48
C TYR A 245 1.77 5.26 9.66
N THR A 246 1.48 5.84 8.50
CA THR A 246 0.52 5.29 7.54
C THR A 246 1.04 5.51 6.13
N TRP A 247 0.91 4.50 5.28
CA TRP A 247 1.18 4.58 3.85
C TRP A 247 0.08 3.89 3.07
N SER A 248 -0.32 4.48 1.95
CA SER A 248 -1.22 3.85 0.99
C SER A 248 -0.69 4.06 -0.41
N GLN A 249 -0.75 3.00 -1.20
CA GLN A 249 -0.42 2.99 -2.62
C GLN A 249 -1.62 2.45 -3.41
N ALA A 250 -1.78 2.99 -4.61
CA ALA A 250 -2.81 2.62 -5.55
C ALA A 250 -2.22 2.48 -6.95
N GLN A 251 -2.86 1.67 -7.78
CA GLN A 251 -2.51 1.42 -9.17
C GLN A 251 -3.64 1.80 -10.14
N PHE A 252 -3.27 2.40 -11.28
CA PHE A 252 -4.13 2.48 -12.46
C PHE A 252 -3.30 2.40 -13.75
N GLY A 253 -3.41 1.28 -14.47
CA GLY A 253 -2.59 1.04 -15.67
C GLY A 253 -1.10 1.10 -15.32
N PRO A 254 -0.25 1.79 -16.08
CA PRO A 254 1.20 1.87 -15.81
C PRO A 254 1.58 2.79 -14.64
N VAL A 255 0.63 3.28 -13.85
CA VAL A 255 0.88 4.28 -12.81
C VAL A 255 0.65 3.70 -11.43
N THR A 256 1.66 3.79 -10.57
CA THR A 256 1.47 3.69 -9.12
C THR A 256 1.51 5.09 -8.51
N MET A 257 0.79 5.25 -7.41
CA MET A 257 0.66 6.51 -6.71
C MET A 257 0.48 6.25 -5.23
N ALA A 258 1.20 7.00 -4.41
CA ALA A 258 1.25 6.69 -3.00
C ALA A 258 1.38 7.92 -2.11
N ILE A 259 0.74 7.87 -0.95
CA ILE A 259 0.88 8.88 0.11
C ILE A 259 1.35 8.18 1.37
N SER A 260 2.50 8.60 1.91
CA SER A 260 2.93 8.25 3.26
C SER A 260 2.83 9.46 4.17
N ALA A 261 2.44 9.21 5.43
CA ALA A 261 2.39 10.20 6.48
C ALA A 261 3.05 9.66 7.75
N LYS A 262 3.87 10.51 8.37
CA LYS A 262 4.56 10.25 9.65
C LYS A 262 4.09 11.28 10.67
N ALA A 263 3.48 10.82 11.75
CA ALA A 263 2.96 11.68 12.80
C ALA A 263 4.07 12.26 13.69
N GLY A 264 3.70 13.32 14.41
CA GLY A 264 4.40 13.78 15.61
C GLY A 264 3.51 13.61 16.85
N GLN A 265 3.99 14.09 17.99
CA GLN A 265 3.26 14.05 19.25
C GLN A 265 1.81 14.54 19.12
N GLY A 266 0.85 13.81 19.69
CA GLY A 266 -0.55 14.23 19.70
C GLY A 266 -1.27 14.22 18.34
N VAL A 267 -0.72 13.48 17.35
CA VAL A 267 -1.41 13.17 16.09
C VAL A 267 -1.74 11.67 16.08
N THR A 268 -2.99 11.33 15.76
CA THR A 268 -3.46 9.93 15.80
C THR A 268 -3.39 9.27 14.43
N ASN A 269 -3.57 7.95 14.39
CA ASN A 269 -3.62 7.20 13.14
C ASN A 269 -4.84 7.58 12.28
N GLU A 270 -5.97 7.89 12.93
CA GLU A 270 -7.19 8.34 12.25
C GLU A 270 -6.96 9.66 11.52
N ASP A 271 -6.21 10.58 12.13
CA ASP A 271 -5.82 11.83 11.47
C ASP A 271 -5.04 11.54 10.18
N LEU A 272 -4.03 10.65 10.25
CA LEU A 272 -3.19 10.31 9.11
C LEU A 272 -3.98 9.60 8.00
N THR A 273 -4.83 8.64 8.37
CA THR A 273 -5.60 7.83 7.43
C THR A 273 -6.47 8.71 6.53
N VAL A 274 -7.09 9.76 7.07
CA VAL A 274 -7.89 10.71 6.28
C VAL A 274 -7.03 11.43 5.24
N PHE A 275 -5.85 11.93 5.61
CA PHE A 275 -4.95 12.62 4.68
C PHE A 275 -4.41 11.68 3.61
N VAL A 276 -3.98 10.48 4.00
CA VAL A 276 -3.46 9.46 3.10
C VAL A 276 -4.53 9.05 2.08
N ALA A 277 -5.75 8.78 2.54
CA ALA A 277 -6.86 8.42 1.67
C ALA A 277 -7.25 9.55 0.71
N GLN A 278 -7.31 10.80 1.20
CA GLN A 278 -7.62 11.96 0.36
C GLN A 278 -6.57 12.15 -0.74
N GLY A 279 -5.28 12.21 -0.38
CA GLY A 279 -4.21 12.45 -1.35
C GLY A 279 -4.13 11.35 -2.40
N THR A 280 -4.25 10.09 -1.99
CA THR A 280 -4.22 8.95 -2.92
C THR A 280 -5.46 8.96 -3.84
N SER A 281 -6.62 9.35 -3.32
CA SER A 281 -7.85 9.49 -4.13
C SER A 281 -7.74 10.60 -5.19
N VAL A 282 -7.13 11.73 -4.86
CA VAL A 282 -6.94 12.84 -5.82
C VAL A 282 -6.03 12.40 -6.96
N MET A 283 -4.88 11.80 -6.65
CA MET A 283 -3.97 11.26 -7.68
C MET A 283 -4.70 10.22 -8.54
N MET A 284 -5.53 9.37 -7.94
CA MET A 284 -6.27 8.31 -8.66
C MET A 284 -7.27 8.91 -9.65
N ILE A 285 -7.98 9.96 -9.24
CA ILE A 285 -8.88 10.70 -10.13
C ILE A 285 -8.09 11.30 -11.29
N GLN A 286 -6.94 11.90 -11.02
CA GLN A 286 -6.08 12.49 -12.05
C GLN A 286 -5.57 11.42 -13.03
N ALA A 287 -5.05 10.28 -12.56
CA ALA A 287 -4.62 9.20 -13.45
C ALA A 287 -5.76 8.64 -14.30
N LYS A 288 -6.95 8.42 -13.71
CA LYS A 288 -8.14 7.98 -14.46
C LYS A 288 -8.55 8.98 -15.53
N GLN A 289 -8.47 10.28 -15.27
CA GLN A 289 -8.74 11.31 -16.27
C GLN A 289 -7.72 11.30 -17.41
N GLN A 290 -6.44 11.08 -17.10
CA GLN A 290 -5.38 11.05 -18.11
C GLN A 290 -5.42 9.79 -18.95
N LEU A 291 -5.63 8.62 -18.34
CA LEU A 291 -5.41 7.32 -18.96
C LEU A 291 -6.69 6.52 -19.21
N GLY A 292 -7.82 6.90 -18.61
CA GLY A 292 -9.10 6.22 -18.83
C GLY A 292 -9.67 6.49 -20.21
N LYS A 293 -10.43 5.51 -20.73
CA LYS A 293 -11.33 5.75 -21.85
C LYS A 293 -12.40 6.75 -21.43
N ALA A 294 -12.77 7.66 -22.34
CA ALA A 294 -13.90 8.54 -22.11
C ALA A 294 -15.17 7.71 -21.85
N ALA A 295 -15.99 8.15 -20.90
CA ALA A 295 -17.34 7.62 -20.80
C ALA A 295 -18.08 7.97 -22.10
N GLY A 296 -18.52 6.95 -22.82
CA GLY A 296 -19.29 7.10 -24.05
C GLY A 296 -20.70 7.62 -23.80
#